data_AF-A0AAV6CNY8-F1
#
_entry.id   AF-A0AAV6CNY8-F1
#
_cell.length_a   1.000
_cell.length_b   1.000
_cell.length_c   1.000
_cell.angle_alpha   90.00
_cell.angle_beta   90.00
_cell.angle_gamma   90.00
#
_symmetry.space_group_name_H-M   'P 1'
#
loop_
_entity.id
_entity.type
_entity.pdbx_description
1 polymer ?
#
loop_
_entity_poly.entity_id
_entity_poly.type
_entity_poly.pdbx_seq_one_letter_code
_entity_poly.pdbx_strand_id
1 'polypeptide(L)'
;MVVWLANQAVGFGVLNYPRTAQAFAWGVAIGGAAVTATLAAQWPLGRLGSLRSPIRTVVAFGAAFALYQLTLYTVAVCVLGGTGAFGPRIIGQVLLVNAVTLVGLFGLSRVVVAAASAARRRRALASPARFA
;
A
#
# COMPACT_ATOMS: atom_id res chain seq x y z
N MET A 1 -3.00 5.70 -3.08
CA MET A 1 -4.13 6.00 -4.00
C MET A 1 -3.67 6.31 -5.42
N VAL A 2 -2.64 7.14 -5.63
CA VAL A 2 -2.10 7.42 -6.98
C VAL A 2 -1.70 6.15 -7.73
N VAL A 3 -1.00 5.21 -7.08
CA VAL A 3 -0.60 3.93 -7.68
C VAL A 3 -1.81 3.09 -8.12
N TRP A 4 -2.91 3.11 -7.33
CA TRP A 4 -4.14 2.42 -7.70
C TRP A 4 -4.81 3.06 -8.92
N LEU A 5 -4.89 4.39 -8.97
CA LEU A 5 -5.42 5.11 -10.14
C LEU A 5 -4.60 4.80 -11.41
N ALA A 6 -3.28 4.80 -11.28
CA ALA A 6 -2.39 4.43 -12.38
C ALA A 6 -2.62 2.99 -12.82
N ASN A 7 -2.80 2.04 -11.88
CA ASN A 7 -3.13 0.66 -12.19
C ASN A 7 -4.46 0.54 -12.97
N GLN A 8 -5.49 1.30 -12.58
CA GLN A 8 -6.76 1.32 -13.32
C GLN A 8 -6.60 1.91 -14.72
N ALA A 9 -5.86 3.02 -14.86
CA ALA A 9 -5.61 3.65 -16.15
C ALA A 9 -4.83 2.74 -17.11
N VAL A 10 -3.80 2.05 -16.61
CA VAL A 10 -3.04 1.05 -17.39
C VAL A 10 -3.92 -0.15 -17.75
N GLY A 11 -4.74 -0.65 -16.81
CA GLY A 11 -5.65 -1.76 -17.06
C GLY A 11 -6.64 -1.49 -18.18
N PHE A 12 -7.39 -0.39 -18.10
CA PHE A 12 -8.43 -0.05 -19.09
C PHE A 12 -7.90 0.61 -20.36
N GLY A 13 -6.76 1.30 -20.28
CA GLY A 13 -6.17 2.05 -21.38
C GLY A 13 -5.15 1.26 -22.21
N VAL A 14 -4.35 0.40 -21.57
CA VAL A 14 -3.23 -0.31 -22.22
C VAL A 14 -3.51 -1.81 -22.31
N LEU A 15 -3.90 -2.44 -21.19
CA LEU A 15 -4.15 -3.89 -21.12
C LEU A 15 -5.54 -4.29 -21.64
N ASN A 16 -6.30 -3.31 -22.13
CA ASN A 16 -7.60 -3.49 -22.77
C ASN A 16 -8.58 -4.29 -21.89
N TYR A 17 -8.58 -4.01 -20.58
CA TYR A 17 -9.50 -4.66 -19.64
C TYR A 17 -10.96 -4.53 -20.11
N PRO A 18 -11.78 -5.57 -19.91
CA PRO A 18 -13.18 -5.54 -20.32
C PRO A 18 -13.88 -4.32 -19.72
N ARG A 19 -14.48 -3.48 -20.56
CA ARG A 19 -15.22 -2.29 -20.13
C ARG A 19 -16.65 -2.64 -19.71
N THR A 20 -16.77 -3.60 -18.80
CA THR A 20 -18.06 -4.07 -18.28
C THR A 20 -18.33 -3.46 -16.91
N ALA A 21 -19.61 -3.32 -16.55
CA ALA A 21 -20.01 -2.86 -15.21
C ALA A 21 -19.37 -3.70 -14.10
N GLN A 22 -19.23 -5.01 -14.33
CA GLN A 22 -18.59 -5.94 -13.41
C GLN A 22 -17.09 -5.62 -13.21
N ALA A 23 -16.35 -5.32 -14.27
CA ALA A 23 -14.93 -4.96 -14.17
C ALA A 23 -14.73 -3.63 -13.44
N PHE A 24 -15.58 -2.64 -13.73
CA PHE A 24 -15.57 -1.36 -13.01
C PHE A 24 -15.89 -1.55 -11.52
N ALA A 25 -16.90 -2.36 -11.20
CA ALA A 25 -17.29 -2.63 -9.83
C ALA A 25 -16.18 -3.32 -9.02
N TRP A 26 -15.44 -4.26 -9.62
CA TRP A 26 -14.23 -4.82 -8.99
C TRP A 26 -13.14 -3.77 -8.77
N GLY A 27 -12.93 -2.86 -9.74
CA GLY A 27 -12.01 -1.75 -9.58
C GLY A 27 -12.36 -0.88 -8.37
N VAL A 28 -13.63 -0.49 -8.25
CA VAL A 28 -14.15 0.29 -7.11
C VAL A 28 -14.01 -0.49 -5.80
N ALA A 29 -14.32 -1.78 -5.79
CA ALA A 29 -14.16 -2.64 -4.61
C ALA A 29 -12.71 -2.67 -4.11
N ILE A 30 -11.75 -2.85 -5.02
CA ILE A 30 -10.31 -2.83 -4.72
C ILE A 30 -9.88 -1.46 -4.19
N GLY A 31 -10.35 -0.37 -4.81
CA GLY A 31 -10.07 0.99 -4.35
C GLY A 31 -10.61 1.25 -2.95
N GLY A 32 -11.87 0.88 -2.69
CA GLY A 32 -12.51 0.99 -1.38
C GLY A 32 -11.80 0.16 -0.31
N ALA A 33 -11.48 -1.10 -0.61
CA ALA A 33 -10.71 -1.96 0.29
C ALA A 33 -9.32 -1.40 0.60
N ALA A 34 -8.64 -0.79 -0.38
CA ALA A 34 -7.36 -0.15 -0.15
C ALA A 34 -7.47 1.06 0.78
N VAL A 35 -8.55 1.85 0.67
CA VAL A 35 -8.82 2.98 1.57
C VAL A 35 -9.09 2.48 3.00
N THR A 36 -9.99 1.52 3.17
CA THR A 36 -10.32 0.97 4.51
C THR A 36 -9.08 0.36 5.17
N ALA A 37 -8.28 -0.40 4.41
CA ALA A 37 -7.02 -0.96 4.87
C ALA A 37 -6.01 0.12 5.28
N THR A 38 -5.91 1.22 4.52
CA THR A 38 -5.03 2.35 4.87
C THR A 38 -5.46 3.00 6.18
N LEU A 39 -6.76 3.21 6.39
CA LEU A 39 -7.29 3.74 7.64
C LEU A 39 -7.01 2.79 8.82
N ALA A 40 -7.16 1.48 8.61
CA ALA A 40 -6.82 0.48 9.61
C ALA A 40 -5.33 0.46 9.96
N ALA A 41 -4.43 0.72 9.00
CA ALA A 41 -2.99 0.82 9.27
C ALA A 41 -2.63 2.03 10.16
N GLN A 42 -3.43 3.10 10.14
CA GLN A 42 -3.19 4.32 10.93
C GLN A 42 -3.56 4.14 12.41
N TRP A 43 -4.54 3.27 12.70
CA TRP A 43 -5.07 3.06 14.05
C TRP A 43 -4.03 2.53 15.04
N PRO A 44 -3.20 1.52 14.69
CA PRO A 44 -2.09 1.04 15.52
C PRO A 44 -0.99 2.10 15.71
N LEU A 45 -0.74 2.96 14.72
CA LEU A 45 0.32 3.96 14.79
C LEU A 45 0.06 5.03 15.85
N GLY A 46 -1.21 5.37 16.09
CA GLY A 46 -1.61 6.35 17.11
C GLY A 46 -1.74 5.78 18.53
N ARG A 47 -1.98 4.46 18.69
CA ARG A 47 -2.25 3.85 20.00
C ARG A 47 -1.14 2.94 20.55
N LEU A 48 -0.23 2.47 19.70
CA LEU A 48 0.85 1.55 20.09
C LEU A 48 2.19 2.30 20.29
N GLY A 49 2.15 3.40 21.04
CA GLY A 49 3.31 4.25 21.31
C GLY A 49 4.47 3.53 22.03
N SER A 50 4.19 2.44 22.75
CA SER A 50 5.21 1.68 23.50
C SER A 50 5.85 0.51 22.73
N LEU A 51 5.32 0.13 21.56
CA LEU A 51 5.88 -0.99 20.80
C LEU A 51 7.11 -0.58 20.00
N ARG A 52 8.09 -1.49 19.89
CA ARG A 52 9.26 -1.29 19.02
C ARG A 52 8.80 -1.08 17.57
N SER A 53 9.44 -0.12 16.89
CA SER A 53 9.15 0.27 15.50
C SER A 53 8.84 -0.89 14.53
N PRO A 54 9.64 -1.99 14.47
CA PRO A 54 9.34 -3.09 13.55
C PRO A 54 8.07 -3.88 13.91
N ILE A 55 7.82 -4.12 15.20
CA ILE A 55 6.62 -4.84 15.66
C ILE A 55 5.37 -4.04 15.29
N ARG A 56 5.42 -2.72 15.48
CA ARG A 56 4.31 -1.83 15.11
C ARG A 56 3.99 -1.89 13.61
N THR A 57 5.02 -1.96 12.76
CA THR A 57 4.83 -2.10 11.30
C THR A 57 4.21 -3.44 10.93
N VAL A 58 4.64 -4.55 11.56
CA VAL A 58 4.07 -5.88 11.31
C VAL A 58 2.59 -5.92 11.72
N VAL A 59 2.25 -5.38 12.89
CA VAL A 59 0.85 -5.32 13.37
C VAL A 59 -0.01 -4.44 12.46
N ALA A 60 0.49 -3.26 12.06
CA ALA A 60 -0.21 -2.37 11.15
C ALA A 60 -0.45 -3.01 9.78
N PHE A 61 0.57 -3.71 9.24
CA PHE A 61 0.45 -4.46 7.99
C PHE A 61 -0.57 -5.59 8.11
N GLY A 62 -0.51 -6.39 9.17
CA GLY A 62 -1.45 -7.49 9.40
C GLY A 62 -2.90 -7.01 9.51
N ALA A 63 -3.14 -5.94 10.27
CA ALA A 63 -4.47 -5.35 10.41
C ALA A 63 -5.00 -4.81 9.07
N ALA A 64 -4.15 -4.10 8.32
CA ALA A 64 -4.50 -3.56 7.00
C ALA A 64 -4.81 -4.67 6.00
N PHE A 65 -3.97 -5.71 5.95
CA PHE A 65 -4.17 -6.85 5.05
C PHE A 65 -5.44 -7.63 5.38
N ALA A 66 -5.69 -7.88 6.67
CA ALA A 66 -6.91 -8.57 7.10
C ALA A 66 -8.16 -7.78 6.69
N LEU A 67 -8.17 -6.47 6.92
CA LEU A 67 -9.32 -5.63 6.55
C LEU A 67 -9.47 -5.48 5.03
N TYR A 68 -8.36 -5.42 4.29
CA TYR A 68 -8.37 -5.43 2.82
C TYR A 68 -9.05 -6.69 2.29
N GLN A 69 -8.61 -7.87 2.74
CA GLN A 69 -9.16 -9.15 2.32
C GLN A 69 -10.62 -9.32 2.75
N LEU A 70 -10.97 -8.91 3.97
CA LEU A 70 -12.34 -8.98 4.48
C LEU A 70 -13.28 -8.07 3.67
N THR A 71 -12.85 -6.84 3.38
CA THR A 71 -13.66 -5.89 2.58
C THR A 71 -13.92 -6.47 1.18
N LEU A 72 -12.88 -6.99 0.53
CA LEU A 72 -13.03 -7.62 -0.78
C LEU A 72 -13.92 -8.86 -0.73
N TYR A 73 -13.76 -9.71 0.28
CA TYR A 73 -14.56 -10.92 0.44
C TYR A 73 -16.04 -10.59 0.63
N THR A 74 -16.35 -9.61 1.49
CA THR A 74 -17.73 -9.15 1.70
C THR A 74 -18.34 -8.61 0.41
N VAL A 75 -17.61 -7.79 -0.35
CA VAL A 75 -18.13 -7.27 -1.64
C VAL A 75 -18.31 -8.40 -2.67
N ALA A 76 -17.39 -9.38 -2.68
CA ALA A 76 -17.46 -10.53 -3.57
C ALA A 76 -18.69 -11.41 -3.31
N VAL A 77 -19.01 -11.65 -2.04
CA VAL A 77 -20.15 -12.49 -1.63
C VAL A 77 -21.47 -11.74 -1.75
N CYS A 78 -21.52 -10.48 -1.30
CA CYS A 78 -22.78 -9.73 -1.20
C CYS A 78 -23.18 -9.01 -2.49
N VAL A 79 -22.22 -8.66 -3.36
CA VAL A 79 -22.48 -7.76 -4.51
C VAL A 79 -22.10 -8.39 -5.83
N LEU A 80 -20.87 -8.91 -5.95
CA LEU A 80 -20.29 -9.25 -7.26
C LEU A 80 -20.45 -10.72 -7.66
N GLY A 81 -20.84 -11.59 -6.74
CA GLY A 81 -21.08 -13.00 -7.00
C GLY A 81 -19.82 -13.73 -7.49
N GLY A 82 -18.92 -14.10 -6.58
CA GLY A 82 -17.78 -14.95 -6.95
C GLY A 82 -16.72 -15.08 -5.87
N THR A 83 -16.61 -16.27 -5.27
CA THR A 83 -15.59 -16.58 -4.26
C THR A 83 -14.34 -17.26 -4.81
N GLY A 84 -14.32 -17.60 -6.11
CA GLY A 84 -13.19 -18.28 -6.76
C GLY A 84 -11.86 -17.52 -6.64
N ALA A 85 -11.91 -16.20 -6.47
CA ALA A 85 -10.75 -15.34 -6.24
C ALA A 85 -10.17 -15.43 -4.81
N PHE A 86 -10.85 -16.10 -3.87
CA PHE A 86 -10.46 -16.18 -2.44
C PHE A 86 -9.89 -17.54 -2.05
N GLY A 87 -9.32 -18.27 -3.01
CA GLY A 87 -8.56 -19.48 -2.71
C GLY A 87 -7.32 -19.16 -1.85
N PRO A 88 -6.90 -20.06 -0.92
CA PRO A 88 -5.73 -19.84 -0.06
C PRO A 88 -4.47 -19.47 -0.84
N ARG A 89 -4.30 -20.04 -2.04
CA ARG A 89 -3.20 -19.73 -2.95
C ARG A 89 -3.20 -18.27 -3.42
N ILE A 90 -4.36 -17.73 -3.78
CA ILE A 90 -4.50 -16.35 -4.26
C ILE A 90 -4.26 -15.40 -3.08
N ILE A 91 -4.88 -15.67 -1.94
CA ILE A 91 -4.68 -14.88 -0.71
C ILE A 91 -3.19 -14.85 -0.32
N GLY A 92 -2.51 -16.00 -0.34
CA GLY A 92 -1.08 -16.09 -0.07
C GLY A 92 -0.23 -15.33 -1.08
N GLN A 93 -0.56 -15.38 -2.36
CA GLN A 93 0.12 -14.59 -3.39
C GLN A 93 -0.08 -13.09 -3.16
N VAL A 94 -1.29 -12.65 -2.86
CA VAL A 94 -1.59 -11.23 -2.54
C VAL A 94 -0.81 -10.81 -1.30
N LEU A 95 -0.76 -11.64 -0.26
CA LEU A 95 0.04 -11.40 0.94
C LEU A 95 1.52 -11.20 0.60
N LEU A 96 2.10 -12.11 -0.18
CA LEU A 96 3.51 -12.07 -0.57
C LEU A 96 3.83 -10.82 -1.37
N VAL A 97 3.02 -10.49 -2.39
CA VAL A 97 3.21 -9.28 -3.21
C VAL A 97 3.15 -8.03 -2.34
N ASN A 98 2.20 -7.95 -1.41
CA ASN A 98 2.09 -6.81 -0.50
C ASN A 98 3.28 -6.73 0.47
N ALA A 99 3.74 -7.85 1.01
CA ALA A 99 4.89 -7.91 1.91
C ALA A 99 6.18 -7.49 1.20
N VAL A 100 6.45 -8.03 0.00
CA VAL A 100 7.61 -7.65 -0.82
C VAL A 100 7.54 -6.17 -1.20
N THR A 101 6.36 -5.68 -1.59
CA THR A 101 6.16 -4.26 -1.91
C THR A 101 6.44 -3.37 -0.71
N LEU A 102 5.96 -3.75 0.48
CA LEU A 102 6.22 -3.01 1.72
C LEU A 102 7.72 -2.96 2.02
N VAL A 103 8.41 -4.10 1.96
CA VAL A 103 9.86 -4.18 2.19
C VAL A 103 10.62 -3.34 1.16
N GLY A 104 10.26 -3.43 -0.12
CA GLY A 104 10.86 -2.66 -1.20
C GLY A 104 10.69 -1.15 -1.03
N LEU A 105 9.46 -0.69 -0.75
CA LEU A 105 9.17 0.72 -0.51
C LEU A 105 9.83 1.23 0.77
N PHE A 106 9.88 0.43 1.83
CA PHE A 106 10.60 0.77 3.05
C PHE A 106 12.09 0.92 2.78
N GLY A 107 12.71 -0.03 2.07
CA GLY A 107 14.12 0.06 1.68
C GLY A 107 14.42 1.29 0.83
N LEU A 108 13.60 1.54 -0.21
CA LEU A 108 13.72 2.71 -1.08
C LEU A 108 13.58 4.02 -0.30
N SER A 109 12.59 4.12 0.59
CA SER A 109 12.40 5.25 1.50
C SER A 109 13.66 5.55 2.31
N ARG A 110 14.30 4.52 2.87
CA ARG A 110 15.53 4.67 3.66
C ARG A 110 16.69 5.18 2.81
N VAL A 111 16.83 4.69 1.57
CA VAL A 111 17.83 5.18 0.61
C VAL A 111 17.59 6.64 0.24
N VAL A 112 16.36 7.02 -0.09
CA VAL A 112 16.00 8.40 -0.46
C VAL A 112 16.26 9.36 0.70
N VAL A 113 15.88 8.98 1.93
CA VAL A 113 16.14 9.79 3.13
C VAL A 113 17.63 9.93 3.38
N ALA A 114 18.40 8.85 3.26
CA ALA A 114 19.85 8.88 3.40
C ALA A 114 20.50 9.82 2.38
N ALA A 115 20.16 9.67 1.10
CA ALA A 115 20.66 10.50 0.00
C ALA A 115 20.31 11.98 0.21
N ALA A 116 19.06 12.30 0.56
CA ALA A 116 18.62 13.66 0.86
C ALA A 116 19.36 14.27 2.05
N SER A 117 19.62 13.47 3.11
CA SER A 117 20.38 13.92 4.27
C SER A 117 21.85 14.20 3.93
N ALA A 118 22.48 13.36 3.11
CA ALA A 118 23.85 13.54 2.65
C ALA A 118 23.98 14.78 1.75
N ALA A 119 23.04 14.99 0.83
CA ALA A 119 22.99 16.18 -0.01
C ALA A 119 22.82 17.47 0.80
N ARG A 120 21.96 17.47 1.83
CA ARG A 120 21.80 18.61 2.76
C ARG A 120 23.09 18.90 3.53
N ARG A 121 23.77 17.87 4.07
CA ARG A 121 25.06 18.03 4.76
C ARG A 121 26.14 18.62 3.86
N ARG A 122 26.26 18.12 2.62
CA ARG A 122 27.21 18.65 1.63
C ARG A 122 26.94 20.13 1.31
N ARG A 123 25.68 20.53 1.15
CA ARG A 123 25.31 21.94 0.94
C ARG A 123 25.65 22.84 2.14
N ALA A 124 25.46 22.36 3.36
CA ALA A 124 25.80 23.12 4.56
C ALA A 124 27.31 23.35 4.70
N LEU A 125 28.14 22.36 4.35
CA LEU A 125 29.60 22.46 4.38
C LEU A 125 30.17 23.30 3.21
N ALA A 126 29.49 23.31 2.06
CA ALA A 126 29.87 24.10 0.90
C ALA A 126 29.36 25.54 0.93
N SER A 127 28.49 25.90 1.89
CA SER A 127 28.11 27.29 2.13
C SER A 127 29.34 28.00 2.71
N PRO A 128 29.98 28.93 1.98
CA PRO A 128 31.14 29.64 2.51
C PRO A 128 30.73 30.32 3.80
N ALA A 129 31.62 30.30 4.80
CA ALA A 129 31.51 31.12 5.99
C ALA A 129 31.24 32.57 5.54
N ARG A 130 29.98 33.01 5.64
CA ARG A 130 29.51 34.35 5.23
C ARG A 130 29.93 35.45 6.21
N PHE A 131 30.87 35.18 7.11
CA PHE A 131 31.38 36.14 8.08
C PHE A 131 32.87 35.89 8.31
N ALA A 132 33.70 36.42 7.41
CA ALA A 132 35.07 36.82 7.66
C ALA A 132 35.28 38.17 6.98
#